data_AF-A0A9E1Y0K7-F1
#
_entry.id   AF-A0A9E1Y0K7-F1
#
_cell.length_a   1.000
_cell.length_b   1.000
_cell.length_c   1.000
_cell.angle_alpha   90.00
_cell.angle_beta   90.00
_cell.angle_gamma   90.00
#
_symmetry.space_group_name_H-M   'P 1'
#
loop_
_entity.id
_entity.type
_entity.pdbx_description
1 polymer ?
#
loop_
_entity_poly.entity_id
_entity_poly.type
_entity_poly.pdbx_seq_one_letter_code
_entity_poly.pdbx_strand_id
1 'polypeptide(L)' 'YPVTQYPEKVKSYNLDKTPVLEGTLLGIKAQYLILDHTVINLRKYTGYEVALNVL' A
#
# COMPACT_ATOMS: atom_id res chain seq x y z
N TYR A 1 8.69 -9.21 -2.06
CA TYR A 1 8.49 -10.65 -2.01
C TYR A 1 7.01 -10.95 -1.80
N PRO A 2 6.40 -11.72 -2.71
CA PRO A 2 6.66 -11.58 -4.13
C PRO A 2 6.18 -10.19 -4.60
N VAL A 3 6.64 -9.76 -5.77
CA VAL A 3 5.96 -8.71 -6.54
C VAL A 3 5.52 -9.44 -7.79
N THR A 4 4.21 -9.71 -7.91
CA THR A 4 3.66 -10.44 -9.04
C THR A 4 3.64 -9.56 -10.29
N GLN A 5 3.41 -8.26 -10.10
CA GLN A 5 3.41 -7.26 -11.15
C GLN A 5 3.84 -5.91 -10.58
N TYR A 6 4.68 -5.18 -11.31
CA TYR A 6 5.00 -3.80 -10.99
C TYR A 6 3.94 -2.87 -11.57
N PRO A 7 3.47 -1.86 -10.82
CA PRO A 7 2.52 -0.89 -11.35
C PRO A 7 3.18 -0.05 -12.44
N GLU A 8 2.46 0.20 -13.53
CA GLU A 8 2.95 1.03 -14.65
C GLU A 8 3.23 2.48 -14.23
N LYS A 9 2.47 2.99 -13.25
CA LYS A 9 2.67 4.28 -12.62
C LYS A 9 2.67 4.13 -11.11
N VAL A 10 3.73 4.62 -10.47
CA VAL A 10 3.82 4.64 -9.01
C VAL A 10 3.20 5.93 -8.50
N LYS A 11 1.97 5.84 -7.98
CA LYS A 11 1.35 6.91 -7.19
C LYS A 11 1.45 6.54 -5.72
N SER A 12 2.00 7.45 -4.91
CA SER A 12 2.08 7.22 -3.46
C SER A 12 0.73 7.51 -2.81
N TYR A 13 0.26 6.59 -1.96
CA TYR A 13 -0.93 6.79 -1.14
C TYR A 13 -0.60 7.43 0.20
N ASN A 14 -1.48 8.33 0.66
CA ASN A 14 -1.32 9.02 1.93
C ASN A 14 -2.59 8.88 2.79
N LEU A 15 -2.49 8.07 3.84
CA LEU A 15 -3.56 7.82 4.80
C LEU A 15 -3.95 9.06 5.62
N ASP A 16 -3.05 10.03 5.80
CA ASP A 16 -3.38 11.31 6.46
C ASP A 16 -4.38 12.15 5.63
N LYS A 17 -4.39 11.96 4.30
CA LYS A 17 -5.28 12.68 3.38
C LYS A 17 -6.53 11.88 3.05
N THR A 18 -6.38 10.57 2.92
CA THR A 18 -7.48 9.67 2.58
C THR A 18 -7.33 8.40 3.42
N PRO A 19 -8.10 8.25 4.51
CA PRO A 19 -7.81 7.27 5.58
C PRO A 19 -8.20 5.83 5.23
N VAL A 20 -8.82 5.61 4.08
CA VAL A 20 -9.22 4.29 3.59
C VAL A 20 -8.32 3.91 2.44
N LEU A 21 -7.72 2.72 2.49
CA LEU A 21 -6.91 2.17 1.41
C LEU A 21 -7.45 0.79 1.04
N GLU A 22 -7.86 0.65 -0.21
CA GLU A 22 -8.39 -0.59 -0.78
C GLU A 22 -7.60 -0.95 -2.03
N GLY A 23 -7.71 -2.20 -2.50
CA GLY A 23 -7.07 -2.67 -3.74
C GLY A 23 -6.48 -4.06 -3.61
N THR A 24 -6.04 -4.61 -4.75
CA THR A 24 -5.39 -5.93 -4.78
C THR A 24 -3.92 -5.81 -4.42
N LEU A 25 -3.46 -6.53 -3.38
CA LEU A 25 -2.04 -6.58 -3.03
C LEU A 25 -1.24 -7.36 -4.08
N LEU A 26 -0.49 -6.64 -4.91
CA LEU A 26 0.37 -7.22 -5.95
C LEU A 26 1.78 -7.52 -5.45
N GLY A 27 2.19 -6.89 -4.35
CA GLY A 27 3.45 -7.25 -3.72
C GLY A 27 3.87 -6.38 -2.57
N ILE A 28 4.99 -6.80 -1.96
CA ILE A 28 5.63 -6.10 -0.85
C ILE A 28 7.09 -5.88 -1.22
N LYS A 29 7.60 -4.64 -1.12
CA LYS A 29 9.02 -4.34 -1.34
C LYS A 29 9.56 -3.53 -0.18
N ALA A 30 10.32 -4.18 0.69
CA ALA A 30 10.75 -3.59 1.96
C ALA A 30 9.53 -2.99 2.70
N GLN A 31 9.56 -1.69 2.99
CA GLN A 31 8.50 -0.93 3.67
C GLN A 31 7.29 -0.55 2.77
N TYR A 32 7.27 -0.97 1.51
CA TYR A 32 6.22 -0.60 0.58
C TYR A 32 5.22 -1.75 0.37
N LEU A 33 3.93 -1.44 0.47
CA LEU A 33 2.87 -2.28 -0.07
C LEU A 33 2.50 -1.76 -1.47
N ILE A 34 2.46 -2.68 -2.43
CA ILE A 34 2.18 -2.41 -3.84
C ILE A 34 0.78 -2.96 -4.13
N LEU A 35 -0.13 -2.06 -4.46
CA LEU A 35 -1.50 -2.37 -4.87
C LEU A 35 -1.63 -2.18 -6.39
N ASP A 36 -2.68 -2.73 -6.97
CA ASP A 36 -3.00 -2.64 -8.40
C ASP A 36 -3.01 -1.21 -8.98
N HIS A 37 -3.44 -0.21 -8.19
CA HIS A 37 -3.53 1.18 -8.64
C HIS A 37 -2.66 2.17 -7.85
N THR A 38 -1.99 1.74 -6.77
CA THR A 38 -1.26 2.64 -5.88
C THR A 38 -0.19 1.92 -5.08
N VAL A 39 0.72 2.69 -4.47
CA VAL A 39 1.75 2.16 -3.58
C VAL A 39 1.73 2.96 -2.29
N ILE A 40 1.85 2.29 -1.14
CA ILE A 40 1.97 2.97 0.16
C ILE A 40 3.31 2.62 0.80
N ASN A 41 4.02 3.64 1.30
CA ASN A 41 5.21 3.48 2.11
C ASN A 41 4.83 3.51 3.59
N LEU A 42 4.99 2.40 4.29
CA LEU A 42 4.64 2.30 5.71
C LEU A 42 5.59 3.10 6.62
N ARG A 43 6.86 3.30 6.23
CA ARG A 43 7.83 4.10 7.02
C ARG A 43 7.43 5.58 7.11
N LYS A 44 6.55 6.06 6.23
CA LYS A 44 6.00 7.42 6.32
C LYS A 44 5.26 7.63 7.66
N TYR A 45 4.72 6.56 8.23
CA TYR A 45 3.93 6.60 9.45
C TYR A 45 4.77 6.08 10.61
N THR A 46 4.79 6.79 11.73
CA THR A 46 5.46 6.33 12.96
C THR A 46 4.74 5.11 13.54
N GLY A 47 3.41 5.11 13.47
CA GLY A 47 2.54 4.00 13.84
C GLY A 47 1.08 4.41 13.69
N TYR A 48 0.23 3.47 13.29
CA TYR A 48 -1.22 3.62 13.22
C TYR A 48 -1.90 2.38 13.78
N GLU A 49 -3.07 2.57 14.35
CA GLU A 49 -4.06 1.51 14.55
C GLU A 49 -4.91 1.41 13.29
N VAL A 50 -5.04 0.19 12.74
CA VAL A 50 -5.78 -0.05 11.51
C VAL A 50 -6.73 -1.23 11.68
N ALA A 51 -7.91 -1.13 11.09
CA ALA A 51 -8.77 -2.28 10.84
C ALA A 51 -8.39 -2.89 9.49
N LEU A 52 -8.05 -4.17 9.48
CA LEU A 52 -7.74 -4.91 8.26
C LEU A 52 -8.91 -5.82 7.92
N ASN A 53 -9.35 -5.81 6.67
CA ASN A 53 -10.27 -6.79 6.12
C ASN A 53 -9.63 -7.44 4.89
N VAL A 54 -9.75 -8.76 4.77
CA VAL A 54 -9.26 -9.55 3.64
C VAL A 54 -10.43 -10.37 3.12
N LEU A 55 -10.68 -10.26 1.81
CA LEU A 55 -11.71 -11.02 1.10
C LEU A 55 -11.18 -12.37 0.63
#